data_AF-A0A924Z489-F1
#
_entry.id   AF-A0A924Z489-F1
#
_cell.length_a   1.000
_cell.length_b   1.000
_cell.length_c   1.000
_cell.angle_alpha   90.00
_cell.angle_beta   90.00
_cell.angle_gamma   90.00
#
_symmetry.space_group_name_H-M   'P 1'
#
loop_
_entity.id
_entity.type
_entity.pdbx_description
1 polymer ?
#
loop_
_entity_poly.entity_id
_entity_poly.type
_entity_poly.pdbx_seq_one_letter_code
_entity_poly.pdbx_strand_id
1 'polypeptide(L)'
;MAGAQALAKPVTSWEFWGRILVLPYLVVFVVFVVYPVGYGLWLARHPESYSKLFDDPIFFRTAVNTLVFLVVAINLKMVVALGLSGFFVQSRWWIKILSALFILPWAVPSIPTILSVRFMLNPEWGVINTAIFKLSGLDGPNWLNDPTLALSLSMLMHIWKSLPFWTLILIAGRLAIPAEQYEA
;
A
#
# COMPACT_ATOMS: atom_id res chain seq x y z
N MET A 1 39.34 -27.88 -36.41
CA MET A 1 38.14 -27.19 -35.90
C MET A 1 37.51 -28.09 -34.83
N ALA A 2 37.87 -27.91 -33.56
CA ALA A 2 37.35 -28.72 -32.46
C ALA A 2 36.54 -27.83 -31.53
N GLY A 3 35.21 -27.98 -31.59
CA GLY A 3 34.27 -27.32 -30.69
C GLY A 3 34.32 -27.99 -29.33
N ALA A 4 34.90 -27.31 -28.34
CA ALA A 4 34.79 -27.72 -26.96
C ALA A 4 33.34 -27.50 -26.50
N GLN A 5 32.58 -28.60 -26.44
CA GLN A 5 31.31 -28.64 -25.74
C GLN A 5 31.57 -28.31 -24.27
N ALA A 6 31.07 -27.18 -23.79
CA ALA A 6 31.09 -26.82 -22.38
C ALA A 6 30.19 -27.81 -21.62
N LEU A 7 30.79 -28.89 -21.10
CA LEU A 7 30.13 -29.86 -20.23
C LEU A 7 29.60 -29.11 -19.00
N ALA A 8 28.28 -29.11 -18.82
CA ALA A 8 27.64 -28.48 -17.68
C ALA A 8 28.22 -29.06 -16.37
N LYS A 9 28.69 -28.20 -15.46
CA LYS A 9 29.26 -28.62 -14.18
C LYS A 9 28.21 -29.42 -13.39
N PRO A 10 28.58 -30.56 -12.76
CA PRO A 10 27.65 -31.34 -11.96
C PRO A 10 27.14 -30.51 -10.78
N VAL A 11 25.84 -30.57 -10.54
CA VAL A 11 25.16 -29.83 -9.47
C VAL A 11 25.71 -30.31 -8.13
N THR A 12 26.20 -29.39 -7.31
CA THR A 12 26.72 -29.70 -5.98
C THR A 12 25.57 -30.13 -5.05
N SER A 13 25.87 -30.95 -4.03
CA SER A 13 24.84 -31.44 -3.09
C SER A 13 24.06 -30.30 -2.42
N TRP A 14 24.71 -29.16 -2.15
CA TRP A 14 24.07 -27.96 -1.59
C TRP A 14 23.09 -27.29 -2.56
N GLU A 15 23.42 -27.22 -3.85
CA GLU A 15 22.53 -26.70 -4.87
C GLU A 15 21.30 -27.62 -5.07
N PHE A 16 21.48 -28.94 -4.96
CA PHE A 16 20.38 -29.90 -5.02
C PHE A 16 19.38 -29.69 -3.88
N TRP A 17 19.88 -29.63 -2.64
CA TRP A 17 19.02 -29.36 -1.47
C TRP A 17 18.39 -27.97 -1.53
N GLY A 18 19.14 -26.95 -1.98
CA GLY A 18 18.61 -25.62 -2.22
C GLY A 18 17.41 -25.62 -3.17
N ARG A 19 17.50 -26.35 -4.30
CA ARG A 19 16.38 -26.49 -5.25
C ARG A 19 15.20 -27.20 -4.62
N ILE A 20 15.41 -28.31 -3.91
CA ILE A 20 14.33 -29.05 -3.24
C ILE A 20 13.59 -28.17 -2.25
N LEU A 21 14.30 -27.36 -1.47
CA LEU A 21 13.69 -26.47 -0.49
C LEU A 21 12.90 -25.33 -1.13
N VAL A 22 13.26 -24.90 -2.33
CA VAL A 22 12.55 -23.85 -3.10
C VAL A 22 11.32 -24.39 -3.83
N LEU A 23 11.33 -25.67 -4.26
CA LEU A 23 10.22 -26.30 -4.98
C LEU A 23 8.84 -26.12 -4.33
N PRO A 24 8.62 -26.39 -3.02
CA PRO A 24 7.30 -26.21 -2.42
C PRO A 24 6.81 -24.76 -2.47
N TYR A 25 7.70 -23.77 -2.33
CA TYR A 25 7.34 -22.36 -2.48
C TYR A 25 6.94 -22.02 -3.91
N LEU A 26 7.64 -22.56 -4.90
CA LEU A 26 7.29 -22.38 -6.31
C LEU A 26 5.93 -23.02 -6.62
N VAL A 27 5.65 -24.21 -6.08
CA VAL A 27 4.35 -24.86 -6.26
C VAL A 27 3.23 -24.01 -5.67
N VAL A 28 3.40 -23.52 -4.43
CA VAL A 28 2.42 -22.62 -3.80
C VAL A 28 2.24 -21.34 -4.62
N PHE A 29 3.32 -20.72 -5.06
CA PHE A 29 3.26 -19.52 -5.89
C PHE A 29 2.52 -19.77 -7.22
N VAL A 30 2.81 -20.89 -7.90
CA VAL A 30 2.13 -21.23 -9.15
C VAL A 30 0.64 -21.49 -8.93
N VAL A 31 0.29 -22.29 -7.92
CA VAL A 31 -1.10 -22.67 -7.64
C VAL A 31 -1.94 -21.49 -7.17
N PHE A 32 -1.41 -20.63 -6.30
CA PHE A 32 -2.20 -19.57 -5.66
C PHE A 32 -2.03 -18.18 -6.30
N VAL A 33 -1.00 -17.96 -7.12
CA VAL A 33 -0.76 -16.67 -7.78
C VAL A 33 -0.88 -16.81 -9.29
N VAL A 34 -0.06 -17.67 -9.91
CA VAL A 34 0.01 -17.75 -11.38
C VAL A 34 -1.28 -18.30 -11.97
N TYR A 35 -1.84 -19.36 -11.39
CA TYR A 35 -3.06 -19.99 -11.89
C TYR A 35 -4.28 -19.05 -11.84
N PRO A 36 -4.62 -18.37 -10.72
CA PRO A 36 -5.75 -17.45 -10.69
C PRO A 36 -5.58 -16.25 -11.63
N VAL A 37 -4.36 -15.71 -11.76
CA VAL A 37 -4.08 -14.61 -12.69
C VAL A 37 -4.27 -15.06 -14.14
N GLY A 38 -3.71 -16.23 -14.50
CA GLY A 38 -3.88 -16.80 -15.83
C GLY A 38 -5.34 -17.10 -16.16
N TYR A 39 -6.09 -17.64 -15.20
CA TYR A 39 -7.52 -17.88 -15.33
C TYR A 39 -8.31 -16.57 -15.53
N GLY A 40 -7.96 -15.50 -14.79
CA GLY A 40 -8.56 -14.18 -14.96
C GLY A 40 -8.31 -13.59 -16.36
N LEU A 41 -7.10 -13.72 -16.88
CA LEU A 41 -6.77 -13.32 -18.26
C LEU A 41 -7.51 -14.17 -19.30
N TRP A 42 -7.65 -15.46 -19.06
CA TRP A 42 -8.44 -16.34 -19.90
C TRP A 42 -9.92 -15.97 -19.91
N LEU A 43 -10.49 -15.54 -18.78
CA LEU A 43 -11.86 -15.03 -18.71
C LEU A 43 -12.00 -13.72 -19.50
N ALA A 44 -11.03 -12.82 -19.36
CA ALA A 44 -11.00 -11.51 -20.02
C ALA A 44 -10.94 -11.58 -21.56
N ARG A 45 -10.58 -12.73 -22.15
CA ARG A 45 -10.48 -12.87 -23.63
C ARG A 45 -11.82 -12.68 -24.37
N HIS A 46 -12.96 -12.79 -23.69
CA HIS A 46 -14.28 -12.72 -24.32
C HIS A 46 -14.65 -11.25 -24.61
N PRO A 47 -14.92 -10.86 -25.88
CA PRO A 47 -15.25 -9.48 -26.22
C PRO A 47 -16.46 -8.91 -25.47
N GLU A 48 -17.45 -9.76 -25.17
CA GLU A 48 -18.64 -9.40 -24.39
C GLU A 48 -18.32 -8.89 -22.98
N SER A 49 -17.19 -9.31 -22.39
CA SER A 49 -16.76 -8.81 -21.09
C SER A 49 -16.42 -7.32 -21.14
N TYR A 50 -15.87 -6.85 -22.27
CA TYR A 50 -15.54 -5.44 -22.45
C TYR A 50 -16.78 -4.61 -22.78
N SER A 51 -17.69 -5.10 -23.63
CA SER A 51 -18.94 -4.37 -23.90
C SER A 51 -19.76 -4.17 -22.63
N LYS A 52 -19.93 -5.22 -21.82
CA LYS A 52 -20.58 -5.13 -20.51
C LYS A 52 -19.92 -4.13 -19.56
N LEU A 53 -18.59 -4.03 -19.60
CA LEU A 53 -17.84 -3.09 -18.76
C LEU A 53 -18.04 -1.64 -19.21
N PHE A 54 -18.10 -1.39 -20.52
CA PHE A 54 -18.35 -0.05 -21.07
C PHE A 54 -19.80 0.40 -20.90
N ASP A 55 -20.75 -0.53 -20.91
CA ASP A 55 -22.16 -0.27 -20.64
C ASP A 55 -22.46 -0.08 -19.14
N ASP A 56 -21.51 -0.40 -18.26
CA ASP A 56 -21.67 -0.23 -16.82
C ASP A 56 -21.59 1.25 -16.42
N PRO A 57 -22.67 1.83 -15.86
CA PRO A 57 -22.73 3.24 -15.50
C PRO A 57 -21.71 3.66 -14.41
N ILE A 58 -21.18 2.72 -13.62
CA ILE A 58 -20.20 3.05 -12.57
C ILE A 58 -18.74 2.84 -12.99
N PHE A 59 -18.49 2.21 -14.15
CA PHE A 59 -17.13 1.84 -14.57
C PHE A 59 -16.21 3.05 -14.72
N PHE A 60 -16.59 4.01 -15.56
CA PHE A 60 -15.78 5.21 -15.81
C PHE A 60 -15.53 6.03 -14.54
N ARG A 61 -16.55 6.16 -13.69
CA ARG A 61 -16.42 6.84 -12.40
C ARG A 61 -15.41 6.14 -11.50
N THR A 62 -15.44 4.82 -11.44
CA THR A 62 -14.53 4.01 -10.64
C THR A 62 -13.09 4.10 -11.19
N ALA A 63 -12.93 4.07 -12.51
CA ALA A 63 -11.65 4.23 -13.16
C ALA A 63 -11.03 5.61 -12.87
N VAL A 64 -11.81 6.69 -13.00
CA VAL A 64 -11.36 8.05 -12.68
C VAL A 64 -11.03 8.19 -11.19
N ASN A 65 -11.87 7.69 -10.29
CA ASN A 65 -11.60 7.73 -8.85
C ASN A 65 -10.30 6.97 -8.51
N THR A 66 -10.07 5.83 -9.15
CA THR A 66 -8.83 5.06 -8.98
C THR A 66 -7.63 5.86 -9.49
N LEU A 67 -7.73 6.48 -10.66
CA LEU A 67 -6.66 7.31 -11.20
C LEU A 67 -6.36 8.51 -10.30
N VAL A 68 -7.38 9.22 -9.81
CA VAL A 68 -7.23 10.32 -8.86
C VAL A 68 -6.57 9.83 -7.57
N PHE A 69 -6.99 8.68 -7.06
CA PHE A 69 -6.39 8.07 -5.87
C PHE A 69 -4.89 7.76 -6.09
N LEU A 70 -4.54 7.15 -7.23
CA LEU A 70 -3.15 6.85 -7.57
C LEU A 70 -2.31 8.13 -7.68
N VAL A 71 -2.79 9.12 -8.44
CA VAL A 71 -2.05 10.35 -8.70
C VAL A 71 -1.91 11.20 -7.45
N VAL A 72 -2.97 11.35 -6.65
CA VAL A 72 -2.95 12.23 -5.49
C VAL A 72 -2.43 11.50 -4.25
N ALA A 73 -3.07 10.42 -3.84
CA ALA A 73 -2.80 9.79 -2.55
C ALA A 73 -1.42 9.13 -2.49
N ILE A 74 -1.00 8.45 -3.56
CA ILE A 74 0.32 7.81 -3.58
C ILE A 74 1.42 8.87 -3.58
N ASN A 75 1.36 9.87 -4.46
CA ASN A 75 2.40 10.90 -4.53
C ASN A 75 2.47 11.72 -3.25
N LEU A 76 1.33 12.14 -2.70
CA LEU A 76 1.29 12.87 -1.43
C LEU A 76 1.91 12.04 -0.31
N LYS A 77 1.54 10.76 -0.20
CA LYS A 77 2.14 9.82 0.76
C LYS A 77 3.66 9.75 0.59
N MET A 78 4.15 9.60 -0.63
CA MET A 78 5.58 9.46 -0.91
C MET A 78 6.35 10.72 -0.51
N VAL A 79 5.83 11.91 -0.83
CA VAL A 79 6.43 13.20 -0.43
C VAL A 79 6.48 13.32 1.09
N VAL A 80 5.37 13.04 1.77
CA VAL A 80 5.30 13.10 3.25
C VAL A 80 6.24 12.07 3.88
N ALA A 81 6.26 10.83 3.38
CA ALA A 81 7.14 9.78 3.88
C ALA A 81 8.63 10.14 3.68
N LEU A 82 8.96 10.76 2.56
CA LEU A 82 10.33 11.23 2.29
C LEU A 82 10.74 12.31 3.29
N GLY A 83 9.87 13.29 3.55
CA GLY A 83 10.10 14.31 4.57
C GLY A 83 10.27 13.71 5.97
N LEU A 84 9.33 12.85 6.38
CA LEU A 84 9.37 12.18 7.68
C LEU A 84 10.59 11.27 7.84
N SER A 85 11.04 10.60 6.78
CA SER A 85 12.23 9.74 6.85
C SER A 85 13.49 10.52 7.22
N GLY A 86 13.64 11.75 6.72
CA GLY A 86 14.74 12.64 7.11
C GLY A 86 14.63 13.15 8.55
N PHE A 87 13.41 13.28 9.07
CA PHE A 87 13.18 13.63 10.47
C PHE A 87 13.50 12.46 11.41
N PHE A 88 13.02 11.26 11.10
CA PHE A 88 13.15 10.07 11.94
C PHE A 88 14.53 9.40 11.90
N VAL A 89 15.39 9.73 10.93
CA VAL A 89 16.77 9.21 10.88
C VAL A 89 17.66 9.78 12.00
N GLN A 90 17.27 10.89 12.61
CA GLN A 90 18.07 11.58 13.64
C GLN A 90 18.16 10.76 14.94
N SER A 91 19.37 10.63 15.49
CA SER A 91 19.63 9.86 16.71
C SER A 91 19.32 10.65 18.00
N ARG A 92 18.05 10.91 18.30
CA ARG A 92 17.59 11.51 19.57
C ARG A 92 16.67 10.56 20.34
N TRP A 93 16.76 10.54 21.68
CA TRP A 93 15.99 9.60 22.50
C TRP A 93 14.46 9.77 22.35
N TRP A 94 13.98 11.02 22.27
CA TRP A 94 12.56 11.32 22.09
C TRP A 94 12.05 10.96 20.69
N ILE A 95 12.93 10.96 19.68
CA ILE A 95 12.62 10.50 18.31
C ILE A 95 12.37 8.99 18.31
N LYS A 96 13.10 8.22 19.12
CA LYS A 96 12.84 6.77 19.26
C LYS A 96 11.43 6.49 19.78
N ILE A 97 10.99 7.24 20.80
CA ILE A 97 9.63 7.13 21.35
C ILE A 97 8.60 7.55 20.30
N LEU A 98 8.82 8.68 19.64
CA LEU A 98 7.92 9.17 18.59
C LEU A 98 7.83 8.20 17.41
N SER A 99 8.93 7.54 17.04
CA SER A 99 8.96 6.51 15.99
C SER A 99 8.09 5.31 16.36
N ALA A 100 8.14 4.88 17.63
CA ALA A 100 7.29 3.79 18.11
C ALA A 100 5.80 4.14 18.03
N LEU A 101 5.43 5.36 18.44
CA LEU A 101 4.05 5.86 18.31
C LEU A 101 3.61 6.01 16.85
N PHE A 102 4.53 6.48 16.00
CA PHE A 102 4.28 6.68 14.58
C PHE A 102 4.00 5.37 13.83
N ILE A 103 4.52 4.23 14.29
CA ILE A 103 4.29 2.91 13.68
C ILE A 103 2.88 2.36 13.97
N LEU A 104 2.20 2.84 15.01
CA LEU A 104 0.92 2.30 15.46
C LEU A 104 -0.14 2.16 14.36
N PRO A 105 -0.39 3.15 13.47
CA PRO A 105 -1.41 3.02 12.42
C PRO A 105 -1.20 1.81 11.50
N TRP A 106 0.06 1.47 11.22
CA TRP A 106 0.44 0.34 10.40
C TRP A 106 0.28 -0.99 11.16
N ALA A 107 0.59 -1.00 12.46
CA ALA A 107 0.50 -2.20 13.30
C ALA A 107 -0.95 -2.65 13.59
N VAL A 108 -1.91 -1.72 13.61
CA VAL A 108 -3.33 -2.06 13.89
C VAL A 108 -3.96 -2.79 12.69
N PRO A 109 -4.82 -3.81 12.88
CA PRO A 109 -5.49 -4.50 11.79
C PRO A 109 -6.41 -3.58 10.94
N SER A 110 -6.41 -3.75 9.61
CA SER A 110 -7.12 -2.86 8.68
C SER A 110 -8.64 -2.80 8.89
N ILE A 111 -9.29 -3.95 9.07
CA ILE A 111 -10.77 -4.01 9.14
C ILE A 111 -11.30 -3.26 10.36
N PRO A 112 -10.83 -3.52 11.61
CA PRO A 112 -11.23 -2.74 12.77
C PRO A 112 -10.95 -1.25 12.61
N THR A 113 -9.79 -0.85 12.08
CA THR A 113 -9.48 0.57 11.84
C THR A 113 -10.52 1.25 10.95
N ILE A 114 -10.86 0.63 9.82
CA ILE A 114 -11.83 1.19 8.86
C ILE A 114 -13.22 1.28 9.48
N LEU A 115 -13.64 0.24 10.22
CA LEU A 115 -14.93 0.23 10.90
C LEU A 115 -15.01 1.29 12.00
N SER A 116 -13.98 1.42 12.83
CA SER A 116 -13.90 2.45 13.86
C SER A 116 -14.05 3.85 13.25
N VAL A 117 -13.30 4.14 12.17
CA VAL A 117 -13.41 5.45 11.50
C VAL A 117 -14.78 5.65 10.86
N ARG A 118 -15.36 4.61 10.23
CA ARG A 118 -16.72 4.68 9.70
C ARG A 118 -17.75 5.02 10.79
N PHE A 119 -17.63 4.44 11.98
CA PHE A 119 -18.48 4.78 13.12
C PHE A 119 -18.25 6.20 13.63
N MET A 120 -17.00 6.65 13.69
CA MET A 120 -16.67 8.02 14.09
C MET A 120 -17.22 9.09 13.13
N LEU A 121 -17.34 8.74 11.85
CA LEU A 121 -17.85 9.60 10.77
C LEU A 121 -19.38 9.49 10.57
N ASN A 122 -20.11 8.75 11.42
CA ASN A 122 -21.56 8.67 11.31
C ASN A 122 -22.17 10.08 11.46
N PRO A 123 -23.08 10.49 10.56
CA PRO A 123 -23.58 11.87 10.55
C PRO A 123 -24.49 12.20 11.75
N GLU A 124 -25.19 11.22 12.30
CA GLU A 124 -26.19 11.42 13.36
C GLU A 124 -25.58 11.35 14.77
N TRP A 125 -24.67 10.41 15.01
CA TRP A 125 -24.13 10.13 16.35
C TRP A 125 -22.60 9.94 16.37
N GLY A 126 -21.94 10.19 15.24
CA GLY A 126 -20.49 10.10 15.14
C GLY A 126 -19.79 11.14 16.02
N VAL A 127 -18.70 10.71 16.65
CA VAL A 127 -17.89 11.58 17.52
C VAL A 127 -17.31 12.77 16.78
N ILE A 128 -17.00 12.63 15.48
CA ILE A 128 -16.43 13.71 14.66
C ILE A 128 -17.47 14.82 14.45
N ASN A 129 -18.70 14.47 14.05
CA ASN A 129 -19.77 15.46 13.86
C ASN A 129 -20.19 16.09 15.18
N THR A 130 -20.26 15.30 16.25
CA THR A 130 -20.57 15.83 17.59
C THR A 130 -19.50 16.83 18.04
N ALA A 131 -18.22 16.56 17.78
CA ALA A 131 -17.13 17.48 18.10
C ALA A 131 -17.21 18.76 17.27
N ILE A 132 -17.50 18.66 15.96
CA ILE A 132 -17.68 19.83 15.08
C ILE A 132 -18.83 20.71 15.58
N PHE A 133 -19.97 20.12 15.91
CA PHE A 133 -21.11 20.85 16.44
C PHE A 133 -20.79 21.56 17.74
N LYS A 134 -20.10 20.89 18.69
CA LYS A 134 -19.71 21.51 19.97
C LYS A 134 -18.74 22.68 19.81
N LEU A 135 -17.86 22.64 18.80
CA LEU A 135 -16.84 23.66 18.59
C LEU A 135 -17.33 24.83 17.73
N SER A 136 -18.23 24.58 16.78
CA SER A 136 -18.64 25.56 15.77
C SER A 136 -20.11 25.95 15.82
N GLY A 137 -20.96 25.15 16.47
CA GLY A 137 -22.42 25.29 16.44
C GLY A 137 -23.07 24.85 15.11
N LEU A 138 -22.29 24.31 14.15
CA LEU A 138 -22.76 23.89 12.84
C LEU A 138 -22.81 22.37 12.73
N ASP A 139 -23.76 21.87 11.93
CA ASP A 139 -23.84 20.45 11.60
C ASP A 139 -22.63 20.03 10.76
N GLY A 140 -22.04 18.89 11.13
CA GLY A 140 -20.95 18.29 10.36
C GLY A 140 -21.44 17.75 9.00
N PRO A 141 -20.55 17.66 7.99
CA PRO A 141 -20.93 17.20 6.67
C PRO A 141 -21.29 15.71 6.68
N ASN A 142 -21.95 15.26 5.62
CA ASN A 142 -22.29 13.86 5.42
C ASN A 142 -21.12 13.10 4.77
N TRP A 143 -20.06 12.88 5.55
CA TRP A 143 -18.72 12.43 5.13
C TRP A 143 -18.66 11.29 4.11
N LEU A 144 -19.52 10.28 4.27
CA LEU A 144 -19.48 9.05 3.46
C LEU A 144 -20.56 9.02 2.37
N ASN A 145 -21.53 9.94 2.42
CA ASN A 145 -22.58 10.05 1.41
C ASN A 145 -22.24 11.08 0.32
N ASP A 146 -21.40 12.07 0.63
CA ASP A 146 -20.79 12.92 -0.39
C ASP A 146 -19.63 12.16 -1.06
N PRO A 147 -19.65 11.97 -2.40
CA PRO A 147 -18.63 11.20 -3.09
C PRO A 147 -17.23 11.81 -3.04
N THR A 148 -17.13 13.13 -3.00
CA THR A 148 -15.85 13.85 -2.98
C THR A 148 -15.21 13.72 -1.60
N LEU A 149 -16.00 13.89 -0.54
CA LEU A 149 -15.55 13.68 0.85
C LEU A 149 -15.22 12.21 1.09
N ALA A 150 -16.02 11.27 0.59
CA ALA A 150 -15.77 9.84 0.74
C ALA A 150 -14.43 9.43 0.09
N LEU A 151 -14.16 9.90 -1.14
CA LEU A 151 -12.88 9.65 -1.80
C LEU A 151 -11.72 10.31 -1.05
N SER A 152 -11.88 11.57 -0.62
CA SER A 152 -10.86 12.32 0.12
C SER A 152 -10.49 11.64 1.44
N LEU A 153 -11.49 11.18 2.20
CA LEU A 153 -11.29 10.43 3.44
C LEU A 153 -10.67 9.06 3.19
N SER A 154 -11.07 8.37 2.12
CA SER A 154 -10.44 7.10 1.72
C SER A 154 -8.95 7.29 1.44
N MET A 155 -8.59 8.34 0.69
CA MET A 155 -7.20 8.73 0.44
C MET A 155 -6.47 9.06 1.75
N LEU A 156 -7.06 9.89 2.61
CA LEU A 156 -6.47 10.28 3.90
C LEU A 156 -6.19 9.05 4.78
N MET A 157 -7.16 8.14 4.89
CA MET A 157 -7.03 6.92 5.68
C MET A 157 -5.97 5.97 5.10
N HIS A 158 -5.90 5.85 3.78
CA HIS A 158 -4.85 5.08 3.11
C HIS A 158 -3.46 5.67 3.39
N ILE A 159 -3.31 6.98 3.29
CA ILE A 159 -2.06 7.68 3.58
C ILE A 159 -1.70 7.40 5.04
N TRP A 160 -2.54 7.80 6.00
CA TRP A 160 -2.27 7.67 7.44
C TRP A 160 -1.86 6.25 7.84
N LYS A 161 -2.57 5.23 7.34
CA LYS A 161 -2.31 3.83 7.68
C LYS A 161 -0.99 3.30 7.10
N SER A 162 -0.68 3.67 5.86
CA SER A 162 0.50 3.12 5.16
C SER A 162 1.74 3.98 5.31
N LEU A 163 1.60 5.24 5.73
CA LEU A 163 2.71 6.19 5.91
C LEU A 163 3.86 5.63 6.76
N PRO A 164 3.62 4.91 7.88
CA PRO A 164 4.71 4.45 8.72
C PRO A 164 5.63 3.46 8.02
N PHE A 165 5.05 2.50 7.30
CA PHE A 165 5.79 1.51 6.53
C PHE A 165 6.66 2.14 5.44
N TRP A 166 6.09 3.07 4.65
CA TRP A 166 6.84 3.73 3.58
C TRP A 166 7.94 4.64 4.12
N THR A 167 7.70 5.36 5.22
CA THR A 167 8.73 6.13 5.89
C THR A 167 9.88 5.24 6.38
N LEU A 168 9.59 4.07 6.95
CA LEU A 168 10.61 3.11 7.39
C LEU A 168 11.45 2.58 6.23
N ILE A 169 10.83 2.25 5.09
CA ILE A 169 11.56 1.86 3.87
C ILE A 169 12.52 2.97 3.46
N LEU A 170 12.07 4.23 3.45
CA LEU A 170 12.91 5.36 3.05
C LEU A 170 14.02 5.65 4.08
N ILE A 171 13.79 5.43 5.37
CA ILE A 171 14.86 5.48 6.39
C ILE A 171 15.91 4.41 6.10
N ALA A 172 15.50 3.16 5.87
CA ALA A 172 16.43 2.09 5.53
C ALA A 172 17.24 2.40 4.27
N GLY A 173 16.59 2.99 3.25
CA GLY A 173 17.25 3.48 2.05
C GLY A 173 18.29 4.57 2.34
N ARG A 174 17.97 5.55 3.20
CA ARG A 174 18.93 6.59 3.63
C ARG A 174 20.12 6.01 4.40
N LEU A 175 19.88 5.06 5.28
CA LEU A 175 20.92 4.42 6.10
C LEU A 175 21.84 3.50 5.29
N ALA A 176 21.41 3.04 4.11
CA ALA A 176 22.23 2.23 3.21
C ALA A 176 23.24 3.07 2.40
N ILE A 177 23.10 4.41 2.36
CA ILE A 177 24.02 5.30 1.64
C ILE A 177 25.31 5.47 2.48
N PRO A 178 26.50 5.18 1.91
CA PRO A 178 27.76 5.37 2.62
C PRO A 178 27.97 6.83 3.06
N ALA A 179 28.47 7.01 4.28
CA ALA A 179 28.69 8.35 4.86
C ALA A 179 29.64 9.23 4.00
N GLU A 180 30.61 8.60 3.33
CA GLU A 180 31.57 9.26 2.43
C GLU A 180 30.90 10.10 1.33
N GLN A 181 29.70 9.72 0.89
CA GLN A 181 28.96 10.46 -0.14
C GLN A 181 28.33 11.77 0.38
N TYR A 182 28.21 11.92 1.70
CA TYR A 182 27.70 13.15 2.33
C TYR A 182 28.82 14.14 2.68
N GLU A 183 30.08 13.69 2.68
CA GLU A 183 31.26 14.48 3.05
C GLU A 183 32.00 15.10 1.85
N ALA A 184 31.68 14.67 0.62
CA ALA A 184 32.23 15.17 -0.64
C ALA A 184 31.54 16.46 -1.12
#